data_AF-A0A9X7UW55-F1
#
_entry.id   AF-A0A9X7UW55-F1
#
_cell.length_a   1.000
_cell.length_b   1.000
_cell.length_c   1.000
_cell.angle_alpha   90.00
_cell.angle_beta   90.00
_cell.angle_gamma   90.00
#
_symmetry.space_group_name_H-M   'P 1'
#
loop_
_entity.id
_entity.type
_entity.pdbx_description
1 polymer ?
#
loop_
_entity_poly.entity_id
_entity_poly.type
_entity_poly.pdbx_seq_one_letter_code
_entity_poly.pdbx_strand_id
1 'polypeptide(L)'
;MSVDSKVVCFEYLLSEKPRNGLYKNKDFQGRGSRWIKMSDVYGKEFLDSQETELIEVDEGEIDKFGCKEGDLLFGRTSLNLEGIGDCILVMYVEDVPIFESNLFRVRFDRNKAYPLFYYYYFKSNFGRQAIQGIAKQTAATSITSSDFVKLQVPYVSLDYQIKVADILYRFDEKIQLNRQINQTLEQMAQAIFQSWFVDFEPVKAKIATRQDWLARQAAQSDAHDDAPQFSSPVCYAHEFADAAAPAPATQADLETFMNRAAMCAISGKTDADLDAMPAADYQRLYHTASLFPDELVESELGEIPKGWEVGSLKSLCVRIESGGTPKRTEPNYWGGDVKWLTSGEVRESLVFDTKEKISLDGLSNSSAKLWPKYTTVIAMYGATAGQICLLLEEMSANQACCGLIPYEYSESFLYLNSLSASSDLASKASGSAQQNLNKGLIENHKVLNPDIAVLSVFQETVGVFFSESESMVRNIQVLSDIRDSLLPKLLSGELDISALTDLSDNAAEPGAAHD
;
A
#
# COMPACT_ATOMS: atom_id res chain seq x y z
N MET A 1 -22.72 29.71 -22.47
CA MET A 1 -23.14 30.84 -21.61
C MET A 1 -22.07 30.93 -20.52
N SER A 2 -21.46 32.09 -20.26
CA SER A 2 -20.46 32.16 -19.18
C SER A 2 -21.13 31.73 -17.88
N VAL A 3 -20.48 30.85 -17.11
CA VAL A 3 -20.96 30.42 -15.81
C VAL A 3 -21.19 31.66 -14.96
N ASP A 4 -22.44 31.90 -14.53
CA ASP A 4 -22.83 33.08 -13.73
C ASP A 4 -22.32 32.89 -12.29
N SER A 5 -21.00 32.98 -12.11
CA SER A 5 -20.30 32.77 -10.85
C SER A 5 -20.45 34.00 -9.96
N LYS A 6 -20.95 33.80 -8.74
CA LYS A 6 -21.08 34.83 -7.72
C LYS A 6 -20.35 34.38 -6.45
N VAL A 7 -20.04 35.34 -5.59
CA VAL A 7 -19.45 35.05 -4.29
C VAL A 7 -20.51 35.25 -3.22
N VAL A 8 -20.66 34.27 -2.33
CA VAL A 8 -21.63 34.30 -1.22
C VAL A 8 -20.93 34.03 0.10
N CYS A 9 -21.56 34.50 1.18
CA CYS A 9 -21.18 34.10 2.53
C CYS A 9 -21.45 32.60 2.73
N PHE A 10 -20.48 31.84 3.24
CA PHE A 10 -20.59 30.38 3.39
C PHE A 10 -21.81 29.96 4.22
N GLU A 11 -22.22 30.76 5.21
CA GLU A 11 -23.44 30.54 6.01
C GLU A 11 -24.71 30.37 5.16
N TYR A 12 -24.78 31.02 3.99
CA TYR A 12 -25.93 30.94 3.07
C TYR A 12 -26.19 29.53 2.54
N LEU A 13 -25.13 28.70 2.47
CA LEU A 13 -25.16 27.35 1.90
C LEU A 13 -25.53 26.28 2.92
N LEU A 14 -25.66 26.64 4.20
CA LEU A 14 -25.82 25.68 5.28
C LEU A 14 -27.28 25.46 5.64
N SER A 15 -27.63 24.21 5.97
CA SER A 15 -28.97 23.88 6.48
C SER A 15 -29.09 24.17 7.98
N GLU A 16 -27.96 24.19 8.69
CA GLU A 16 -27.86 24.46 10.12
C GLU A 16 -26.52 25.09 10.48
N LYS A 17 -26.42 25.69 11.67
CA LYS A 17 -25.16 26.24 12.16
C LYS A 17 -24.14 25.10 12.39
N PRO A 18 -22.84 25.31 12.08
CA PRO A 18 -21.83 24.30 12.32
C PRO A 18 -21.76 23.91 13.79
N ARG A 19 -21.48 22.63 14.04
CA ARG A 19 -21.55 22.03 15.37
C ARG A 19 -20.21 21.42 15.75
N ASN A 20 -19.73 21.71 16.95
CA ASN A 20 -18.53 21.07 17.50
C ASN A 20 -18.87 19.65 17.98
N GLY A 21 -17.89 18.75 17.90
CA GLY A 21 -18.08 17.35 18.25
C GLY A 21 -18.10 17.06 19.74
N LEU A 22 -18.31 15.78 20.05
CA LEU A 22 -18.44 15.25 21.39
C LEU A 22 -17.07 15.12 22.08
N TYR A 23 -17.02 15.47 23.36
CA TYR A 23 -15.90 15.12 24.24
C TYR A 23 -16.37 14.12 25.28
N LYS A 24 -15.68 12.98 25.37
CA LYS A 24 -15.83 11.99 26.45
C LYS A 24 -14.46 11.52 26.92
N ASN A 25 -14.38 11.12 28.19
CA ASN A 25 -13.15 10.60 28.77
C ASN A 25 -12.88 9.16 28.27
N LYS A 26 -11.75 8.58 28.69
CA LYS A 26 -11.33 7.24 28.25
C LYS A 26 -12.26 6.10 28.69
N ASP A 27 -13.06 6.30 29.73
CA ASP A 27 -13.91 5.25 30.29
C ASP A 27 -15.06 4.83 29.35
N PHE A 28 -15.39 5.69 28.37
CA PHE A 28 -16.45 5.46 27.38
C PHE A 28 -15.90 4.95 26.03
N GLN A 29 -14.59 4.75 25.89
CA GLN A 29 -13.97 4.35 24.63
C GLN A 29 -13.96 2.82 24.47
N GLY A 30 -13.97 2.34 23.22
CA GLY A 30 -13.84 0.92 22.86
C GLY A 30 -15.15 0.15 22.70
N ARG A 31 -16.30 0.82 22.81
CA ARG A 31 -17.64 0.24 22.55
C ARG A 31 -18.60 1.29 22.02
N GLY A 32 -19.73 0.88 21.44
CA GLY A 32 -20.77 1.81 20.98
C GLY A 32 -20.61 2.21 19.51
N SER A 33 -20.80 3.49 19.21
CA SER A 33 -20.77 4.02 17.84
C SER A 33 -19.35 4.33 17.38
N ARG A 34 -19.11 4.31 16.06
CA ARG A 34 -17.85 4.77 15.48
C ARG A 34 -17.54 6.21 15.86
N TRP A 35 -16.29 6.47 16.23
CA TRP A 35 -15.80 7.74 16.73
C TRP A 35 -14.70 8.31 15.84
N ILE A 36 -15.06 9.28 15.02
CA ILE A 36 -14.17 9.97 14.10
C ILE A 36 -13.34 10.97 14.89
N LYS A 37 -12.02 10.76 14.89
CA LYS A 37 -11.05 11.63 15.55
C LYS A 37 -10.36 12.55 14.57
N MET A 38 -9.67 13.55 15.10
CA MET A 38 -8.83 14.44 14.30
C MET A 38 -7.75 13.66 13.51
N SER A 39 -7.21 12.58 14.08
CA SER A 39 -6.26 11.70 13.39
C SER A 39 -6.84 11.03 12.15
N ASP A 40 -8.16 10.81 12.10
CA ASP A 40 -8.82 10.22 10.94
C ASP A 40 -9.03 11.23 9.81
N VAL A 41 -9.06 12.53 10.12
CA VAL A 41 -9.18 13.58 9.11
C VAL A 41 -7.84 13.81 8.40
N TYR A 42 -6.71 13.59 9.09
CA TYR A 42 -5.39 13.75 8.52
C TYR A 42 -5.01 12.57 7.61
N GLY A 43 -4.76 12.86 6.33
CA GLY A 43 -4.27 11.88 5.36
C GLY A 43 -5.34 11.01 4.68
N LYS A 44 -6.63 11.24 4.98
CA LYS A 44 -7.75 10.57 4.31
C LYS A 44 -8.51 11.54 3.42
N GLU A 45 -8.96 11.05 2.26
CA GLU A 45 -9.75 11.84 1.30
C GLU A 45 -11.25 11.74 1.62
N PHE A 46 -11.78 10.52 1.81
CA PHE A 46 -13.19 10.23 2.07
C PHE A 46 -13.37 9.32 3.29
N LEU A 47 -14.51 9.45 3.98
CA LEU A 47 -14.93 8.50 5.00
C LEU A 47 -15.91 7.50 4.34
N ASP A 48 -15.44 6.29 4.04
CA ASP A 48 -16.22 5.27 3.32
C ASP A 48 -16.57 4.04 4.19
N SER A 49 -15.66 3.52 5.02
CA SER A 49 -15.90 2.22 5.69
C SER A 49 -14.92 1.80 6.82
N GLN A 50 -13.97 2.65 7.24
CA GLN A 50 -12.93 2.18 8.18
C GLN A 50 -13.41 1.91 9.62
N GLU A 51 -12.74 0.94 10.25
CA GLU A 51 -12.67 0.73 11.71
C GLU A 51 -12.09 1.98 12.38
N THR A 52 -12.95 2.92 12.74
CA THR A 52 -12.60 3.96 13.70
C THR A 52 -12.69 3.39 15.11
N GLU A 53 -12.01 4.02 16.07
CA GLU A 53 -12.29 3.74 17.47
C GLU A 53 -13.78 3.88 17.79
N LEU A 54 -14.26 3.15 18.80
CA LEU A 54 -15.65 3.21 19.22
C LEU A 54 -15.83 4.10 20.45
N ILE A 55 -16.98 4.75 20.55
CA ILE A 55 -17.38 5.56 21.70
C ILE A 55 -18.81 5.24 22.13
N GLU A 56 -18.99 5.06 23.44
CA GLU A 56 -20.30 4.86 24.02
C GLU A 56 -21.07 6.18 24.00
N VAL A 57 -22.27 6.14 23.45
CA VAL A 57 -23.16 7.31 23.30
C VAL A 57 -24.60 6.92 23.59
N ASP A 58 -25.36 7.88 24.12
CA ASP A 58 -26.81 7.75 24.23
C ASP A 58 -27.54 8.27 22.97
N GLU A 59 -28.84 8.00 22.87
CA GLU A 59 -29.65 8.41 21.72
C GLU A 59 -29.63 9.93 21.49
N GLY A 60 -29.63 10.73 22.55
CA GLY A 60 -29.58 12.20 22.44
C GLY A 60 -28.23 12.71 21.94
N GLU A 61 -27.15 12.02 22.27
CA GLU A 61 -25.82 12.28 21.72
C GLU A 61 -25.71 11.86 20.25
N ILE A 62 -26.32 10.74 19.85
CA ILE A 62 -26.41 10.32 18.45
C ILE A 62 -27.18 11.36 17.64
N ASP A 63 -28.35 11.80 18.11
CA ASP A 63 -29.14 12.83 17.43
C ASP A 63 -28.36 14.14 17.24
N LYS A 64 -27.51 14.48 18.22
CA LYS A 64 -26.78 15.74 18.25
C LYS A 64 -25.49 15.69 17.44
N PHE A 65 -24.74 14.61 17.53
CA PHE A 65 -23.37 14.47 17.02
C PHE A 65 -23.25 13.43 15.90
N GLY A 66 -24.33 12.77 15.52
CA GLY A 66 -24.37 11.84 14.40
C GLY A 66 -24.10 12.53 13.07
N CYS A 67 -23.17 11.97 12.32
CA CYS A 67 -22.92 12.37 10.94
C CYS A 67 -23.99 11.79 10.02
N LYS A 68 -24.18 12.45 8.89
CA LYS A 68 -25.00 12.04 7.76
C LYS A 68 -24.17 12.15 6.50
N GLU A 69 -24.55 11.41 5.48
CA GLU A 69 -23.99 11.56 4.15
C GLU A 69 -24.00 13.04 3.72
N GLY A 70 -22.88 13.46 3.13
CA GLY A 70 -22.54 14.81 2.68
C GLY A 70 -22.22 15.81 3.79
N ASP A 71 -22.09 15.37 5.03
CA ASP A 71 -21.48 16.22 6.06
C ASP A 71 -19.98 16.39 5.79
N LEU A 72 -19.49 17.62 5.98
CA LEU A 72 -18.05 17.89 6.01
C LEU A 72 -17.59 18.05 7.45
N LEU A 73 -16.56 17.30 7.83
CA LEU A 73 -15.91 17.43 9.13
C LEU A 73 -14.59 18.16 8.96
N PHE A 74 -14.41 19.23 9.71
CA PHE A 74 -13.23 20.08 9.66
C PHE A 74 -12.43 19.99 10.95
N GLY A 75 -11.12 19.90 10.78
CA GLY A 75 -10.15 20.01 11.86
C GLY A 75 -10.05 21.40 12.46
N ARG A 76 -10.30 21.54 13.76
CA ARG A 76 -10.30 22.85 14.44
C ARG A 76 -8.92 23.36 14.79
N THR A 77 -7.97 22.46 14.95
CA THR A 77 -6.63 22.76 15.47
C THR A 77 -5.57 22.02 14.66
N SER A 78 -4.41 22.64 14.49
CA SER A 78 -3.24 22.02 13.87
C SER A 78 -1.96 22.52 14.53
N LEU A 79 -0.92 21.70 14.48
CA LEU A 79 0.44 22.07 14.92
C LEU A 79 1.07 23.11 14.00
N ASN A 80 0.67 23.14 12.72
CA ASN A 80 1.15 24.07 11.72
C ASN A 80 0.00 24.76 10.99
N LEU A 81 0.30 25.87 10.30
CA LEU A 81 -0.69 26.59 9.51
C LEU A 81 -1.17 25.77 8.29
N GLU A 82 -0.33 24.90 7.74
CA GLU A 82 -0.66 24.12 6.55
C GLU A 82 -1.76 23.08 6.79
N GLY A 83 -1.81 22.45 7.97
CA GLY A 83 -2.81 21.43 8.33
C GLY A 83 -4.12 21.97 8.91
N ILE A 84 -4.25 23.28 9.16
CA ILE A 84 -5.45 23.82 9.82
C ILE A 84 -6.70 23.70 8.95
N GLY A 85 -7.84 23.31 9.53
CA GLY A 85 -9.10 23.20 8.78
C GLY A 85 -9.02 22.20 7.62
N ASP A 86 -8.16 21.20 7.71
CA ASP A 86 -8.27 20.04 6.84
C ASP A 86 -9.64 19.38 7.04
N CYS A 87 -10.16 18.76 5.98
CA CYS A 87 -11.52 18.23 6.01
C CYS A 87 -11.65 16.87 5.32
N ILE A 88 -12.69 16.15 5.76
CA ILE A 88 -13.13 14.88 5.18
C ILE A 88 -14.62 14.99 4.86
N LEU A 89 -15.02 14.36 3.75
CA LEU A 89 -16.41 14.22 3.35
C LEU A 89 -16.95 12.88 3.84
N VAL A 90 -18.08 12.94 4.55
CA VAL A 90 -18.87 11.76 4.91
C VAL A 90 -19.62 11.34 3.65
N MET A 91 -19.19 10.25 3.03
CA MET A 91 -19.88 9.67 1.88
C MET A 91 -20.97 8.73 2.41
N TYR A 92 -21.02 7.49 1.92
CA TYR A 92 -21.87 6.46 2.45
C TYR A 92 -21.32 5.92 3.78
N VAL A 93 -22.20 5.76 4.76
CA VAL A 93 -21.89 5.13 6.05
C VAL A 93 -23.09 4.24 6.45
N GLU A 94 -22.83 2.96 6.74
CA GLU A 94 -23.88 2.00 7.12
C GLU A 94 -24.45 2.29 8.52
N ASP A 95 -23.62 2.82 9.41
CA ASP A 95 -23.95 3.26 10.77
C ASP A 95 -23.84 4.79 10.91
N VAL A 96 -24.18 5.32 12.09
CA VAL A 96 -24.17 6.77 12.39
C VAL A 96 -22.91 7.12 13.18
N PRO A 97 -21.80 7.51 12.53
CA PRO A 97 -20.58 7.83 13.25
C PRO A 97 -20.69 9.17 13.97
N ILE A 98 -20.01 9.25 15.11
CA ILE A 98 -19.90 10.42 15.99
C ILE A 98 -18.53 11.05 15.78
N PHE A 99 -18.42 12.37 15.84
CA PHE A 99 -17.16 13.09 15.67
C PHE A 99 -16.68 13.75 16.96
N GLU A 100 -15.36 13.80 17.17
CA GLU A 100 -14.77 14.35 18.39
C GLU A 100 -14.77 15.88 18.47
N SER A 101 -14.52 16.42 19.68
CA SER A 101 -14.59 17.86 19.97
C SER A 101 -13.54 18.74 19.27
N ASN A 102 -12.45 18.15 18.77
CA ASN A 102 -11.46 18.82 17.91
C ASN A 102 -11.95 18.97 16.46
N LEU A 103 -13.10 18.38 16.12
CA LEU A 103 -13.76 18.52 14.85
C LEU A 103 -14.99 19.41 14.99
N PHE A 104 -15.36 20.05 13.88
CA PHE A 104 -16.69 20.62 13.72
C PHE A 104 -17.30 20.16 12.40
N ARG A 105 -18.61 19.96 12.43
CA ARG A 105 -19.41 19.53 11.29
C ARG A 105 -20.05 20.72 10.61
N VAL A 106 -19.99 20.70 9.28
CA VAL A 106 -20.76 21.56 8.39
C VAL A 106 -21.76 20.70 7.63
N ARG A 107 -23.03 21.14 7.61
CA ARG A 107 -24.11 20.47 6.89
C ARG A 107 -24.77 21.42 5.90
N PHE A 108 -24.80 21.00 4.64
CA PHE A 108 -25.27 21.82 3.52
C PHE A 108 -26.79 21.74 3.32
N ASP A 109 -27.37 22.85 2.90
CA ASP A 109 -28.68 22.86 2.25
C ASP A 109 -28.52 22.30 0.83
N ARG A 110 -29.01 21.08 0.62
CA ARG A 110 -28.84 20.32 -0.63
C ARG A 110 -29.48 20.98 -1.85
N ASN A 111 -30.39 21.94 -1.66
CA ASN A 111 -30.97 22.72 -2.76
C ASN A 111 -30.03 23.83 -3.27
N LYS A 112 -28.98 24.15 -2.49
CA LYS A 112 -28.04 25.25 -2.78
C LYS A 112 -26.62 24.78 -3.02
N ALA A 113 -26.22 23.72 -2.32
CA ALA A 113 -24.84 23.27 -2.29
C ALA A 113 -24.73 21.76 -2.45
N TYR A 114 -23.91 21.35 -3.42
CA TYR A 114 -23.48 19.98 -3.57
C TYR A 114 -22.22 19.76 -2.71
N PRO A 115 -22.25 18.90 -1.66
CA PRO A 115 -21.15 18.82 -0.69
C PRO A 115 -19.79 18.48 -1.29
N LEU A 116 -19.74 17.60 -2.28
CA LEU A 116 -18.49 17.17 -2.93
C LEU A 116 -17.83 18.33 -3.70
N PHE A 117 -18.61 19.25 -4.26
CA PHE A 117 -18.06 20.47 -4.86
C PHE A 117 -17.33 21.32 -3.82
N TYR A 118 -17.94 21.51 -2.65
CA TYR A 118 -17.33 22.30 -1.57
C TYR A 118 -16.19 21.57 -0.87
N TYR A 119 -16.22 20.24 -0.82
CA TYR A 119 -15.05 19.43 -0.44
C TYR A 119 -13.83 19.79 -1.31
N TYR A 120 -13.99 19.71 -2.63
CA TYR A 120 -12.92 20.07 -3.58
C TYR A 120 -12.50 21.53 -3.49
N TYR A 121 -13.46 22.44 -3.30
CA TYR A 121 -13.14 23.85 -3.04
C TYR A 121 -12.22 24.01 -1.83
N PHE A 122 -12.54 23.39 -0.69
CA PHE A 122 -11.72 23.53 0.52
C PHE A 122 -10.39 22.76 0.46
N LYS A 123 -10.27 21.75 -0.41
CA LYS A 123 -8.99 21.09 -0.73
C LYS A 123 -8.14 21.89 -1.71
N SER A 124 -8.74 22.74 -2.55
CA SER A 124 -8.02 23.60 -3.49
C SER A 124 -7.18 24.66 -2.79
N ASN A 125 -6.13 25.16 -3.46
CA ASN A 125 -5.29 26.26 -2.96
C ASN A 125 -6.11 27.49 -2.53
N PHE A 126 -7.19 27.82 -3.25
CA PHE A 126 -8.06 28.94 -2.91
C PHE A 126 -8.79 28.73 -1.59
N GLY A 127 -9.40 27.55 -1.40
CA GLY A 127 -10.08 27.20 -0.16
C GLY A 127 -9.12 27.10 1.02
N ARG A 128 -7.93 26.49 0.82
CA ARG A 128 -6.88 26.44 1.84
C ARG A 128 -6.44 27.83 2.28
N GLN A 129 -6.20 28.74 1.34
CA GLN A 129 -5.84 30.14 1.66
C GLN A 129 -6.96 30.86 2.41
N ALA A 130 -8.23 30.65 2.01
CA ALA A 130 -9.38 31.23 2.69
C ALA A 130 -9.47 30.77 4.17
N ILE A 131 -9.25 29.48 4.42
CA ILE A 131 -9.22 28.91 5.78
C ILE A 131 -8.02 29.45 6.58
N GLN A 132 -6.83 29.48 5.98
CA GLN A 132 -5.62 29.98 6.64
C GLN A 132 -5.73 31.46 6.99
N GLY A 133 -6.42 32.26 6.17
CA GLY A 133 -6.64 33.69 6.44
C GLY A 133 -7.49 34.00 7.67
N ILE A 134 -8.29 33.04 8.15
CA ILE A 134 -9.09 33.19 9.38
C ILE A 134 -8.45 32.49 10.59
N ALA A 135 -7.31 31.82 10.41
CA ALA A 135 -6.64 31.07 11.45
C ALA A 135 -6.02 32.00 12.50
N LYS A 136 -6.14 31.62 13.78
CA LYS A 136 -5.53 32.34 14.91
C LYS A 136 -4.31 31.55 15.38
N GLN A 137 -3.14 32.16 15.30
CA GLN A 137 -1.86 31.57 15.72
C GLN A 137 -1.55 31.98 17.16
N THR A 138 -1.75 31.05 18.10
CA THR A 138 -1.31 31.21 19.50
C THR A 138 -0.23 30.17 19.81
N ALA A 139 -0.45 29.23 20.73
CA ALA A 139 0.42 28.07 20.93
C ALA A 139 0.12 26.93 19.94
N ALA A 140 -1.14 26.81 19.52
CA ALA A 140 -1.57 25.98 18.39
C ALA A 140 -2.34 26.87 17.40
N THR A 141 -2.32 26.50 16.12
CA THR A 141 -3.14 27.20 15.12
C THR A 141 -4.57 26.68 15.24
N SER A 142 -5.55 27.59 15.31
CA SER A 142 -6.95 27.22 15.47
C SER A 142 -7.90 28.03 14.60
N ILE A 143 -9.05 27.44 14.27
CA ILE A 143 -10.19 28.10 13.61
C ILE A 143 -11.45 27.97 14.45
N THR A 144 -12.33 28.96 14.35
CA THR A 144 -13.64 28.95 15.00
C THR A 144 -14.75 28.79 13.98
N SER A 145 -15.80 28.05 14.30
CA SER A 145 -16.95 27.91 13.42
C SER A 145 -17.61 29.25 13.09
N SER A 146 -17.60 30.20 14.04
CA SER A 146 -18.15 31.55 13.84
C SER A 146 -17.38 32.40 12.83
N ASP A 147 -16.06 32.17 12.69
CA ASP A 147 -15.26 32.85 11.66
C ASP A 147 -15.37 32.08 10.33
N PHE A 148 -15.44 30.74 10.39
CA PHE A 148 -15.58 29.86 9.23
C PHE A 148 -16.85 30.13 8.41
N VAL A 149 -18.01 30.34 9.06
CA VAL A 149 -19.27 30.61 8.34
C VAL A 149 -19.26 31.93 7.57
N LYS A 150 -18.33 32.85 7.86
CA LYS A 150 -18.22 34.16 7.21
C LYS A 150 -17.35 34.13 5.95
N LEU A 151 -16.70 33.00 5.67
CA LEU A 151 -15.87 32.83 4.48
C LEU A 151 -16.67 33.16 3.22
N GLN A 152 -16.01 33.84 2.30
CA GLN A 152 -16.56 34.14 0.99
C GLN A 152 -16.19 32.99 0.05
N VAL A 153 -17.20 32.35 -0.53
CA VAL A 153 -17.02 31.15 -1.37
C VAL A 153 -17.72 31.33 -2.72
N PRO A 154 -17.25 30.63 -3.77
CA PRO A 154 -17.92 30.63 -5.05
C PRO A 154 -19.31 29.98 -4.95
N TYR A 155 -20.24 30.55 -5.69
CA TYR A 155 -21.61 30.08 -5.84
C TYR A 155 -21.97 30.07 -7.32
N VAL A 156 -22.22 28.86 -7.81
CA VAL A 156 -22.59 28.52 -9.18
C VAL A 156 -23.84 27.65 -9.14
N SER A 157 -24.53 27.48 -10.27
CA SER A 157 -25.73 26.64 -10.34
C SER A 157 -25.46 25.22 -9.85
N LEU A 158 -26.44 24.60 -9.17
CA LEU A 158 -26.31 23.25 -8.61
C LEU A 158 -25.89 22.21 -9.65
N ASP A 159 -26.45 22.28 -10.88
CA ASP A 159 -26.06 21.43 -12.02
C ASP A 159 -24.56 21.51 -12.33
N TYR A 160 -24.01 22.73 -12.35
CA TYR A 160 -22.58 22.94 -12.56
C TYR A 160 -21.74 22.43 -11.38
N GLN A 161 -22.20 22.62 -10.14
CA GLN A 161 -21.51 22.09 -8.96
C GLN A 161 -21.37 20.56 -9.04
N ILE A 162 -22.45 19.87 -9.41
CA ILE A 162 -22.48 18.41 -9.59
C ILE A 162 -21.49 18.00 -10.67
N LYS A 163 -21.58 18.59 -11.87
CA LYS A 163 -20.68 18.25 -13.00
C LYS A 163 -19.20 18.43 -12.67
N VAL A 164 -18.83 19.53 -12.03
CA VAL A 164 -17.43 19.76 -11.60
C VAL A 164 -17.00 18.72 -10.58
N ALA A 165 -17.83 18.48 -9.57
CA ALA A 165 -17.52 17.54 -8.51
C ALA A 165 -17.36 16.11 -9.04
N ASP A 166 -18.24 15.67 -9.95
CA ASP A 166 -18.18 14.33 -10.57
C ASP A 166 -16.92 14.14 -11.42
N ILE A 167 -16.51 15.16 -12.19
CA ILE A 167 -15.27 15.11 -12.97
C ILE A 167 -14.07 14.91 -12.04
N LEU A 168 -13.98 15.71 -10.96
CA LEU A 168 -12.88 15.65 -10.01
C LEU A 168 -12.88 14.32 -9.23
N TYR A 169 -14.07 13.86 -8.84
CA TYR A 169 -14.26 12.60 -8.14
C TYR A 169 -13.77 11.40 -8.92
N ARG A 170 -14.03 11.35 -10.24
CA ARG A 170 -13.54 10.26 -11.09
C ARG A 170 -12.01 10.17 -11.16
N PHE A 171 -11.31 11.29 -11.04
CA PHE A 171 -9.84 11.26 -10.92
C PHE A 171 -9.43 10.61 -9.60
N ASP A 172 -10.05 11.02 -8.49
CA ASP A 172 -9.75 10.45 -7.17
C ASP A 172 -10.12 8.97 -7.09
N GLU A 173 -11.29 8.56 -7.60
CA GLU A 173 -11.66 7.14 -7.70
C GLU A 173 -10.60 6.34 -8.46
N LYS A 174 -10.13 6.84 -9.60
CA LYS A 174 -9.11 6.15 -10.37
C LYS A 174 -7.75 6.11 -9.66
N ILE A 175 -7.39 7.18 -8.95
CA ILE A 175 -6.17 7.23 -8.12
C ILE A 175 -6.27 6.20 -6.99
N GLN A 176 -7.39 6.16 -6.27
CA GLN A 176 -7.63 5.20 -5.19
C GLN A 176 -7.62 3.76 -5.70
N LEU A 177 -8.28 3.49 -6.83
CA LEU A 177 -8.25 2.17 -7.46
C LEU A 177 -6.82 1.76 -7.83
N ASN A 178 -6.02 2.65 -8.42
CA ASN A 178 -4.63 2.34 -8.73
C ASN A 178 -3.77 2.10 -7.47
N ARG A 179 -4.05 2.80 -6.36
CA ARG A 179 -3.40 2.55 -5.05
C ARG A 179 -3.77 1.16 -4.51
N GLN A 180 -5.05 0.78 -4.59
CA GLN A 180 -5.53 -0.54 -4.18
C GLN A 180 -4.90 -1.66 -5.04
N ILE A 181 -4.86 -1.48 -6.36
CA ILE A 181 -4.19 -2.42 -7.28
C ILE A 181 -2.72 -2.61 -6.85
N ASN A 182 -2.00 -1.52 -6.56
CA ASN A 182 -0.62 -1.61 -6.07
C ASN A 182 -0.49 -2.41 -4.78
N GLN A 183 -1.38 -2.17 -3.82
CA GLN A 183 -1.39 -2.92 -2.57
C GLN A 183 -1.64 -4.42 -2.81
N THR A 184 -2.59 -4.76 -3.70
CA THR A 184 -2.87 -6.15 -4.07
C THR A 184 -1.68 -6.80 -4.79
N LEU A 185 -1.03 -6.11 -5.72
CA LEU A 185 0.16 -6.60 -6.41
C LEU A 185 1.31 -6.89 -5.44
N GLU A 186 1.54 -6.01 -4.46
CA GLU A 186 2.55 -6.22 -3.41
C GLU A 186 2.18 -7.42 -2.52
N GLN A 187 0.91 -7.55 -2.13
CA GLN A 187 0.44 -8.70 -1.35
C GLN A 187 0.60 -10.02 -2.10
N MET A 188 0.31 -10.05 -3.41
CA MET A 188 0.53 -11.22 -4.26
C MET A 188 2.03 -11.58 -4.33
N ALA A 189 2.90 -10.59 -4.51
CA ALA A 189 4.35 -10.80 -4.52
C ALA A 189 4.85 -11.39 -3.19
N GLN A 190 4.40 -10.83 -2.06
CA GLN A 190 4.74 -11.30 -0.72
C GLN A 190 4.21 -12.72 -0.45
N ALA A 191 3.00 -13.05 -0.90
CA ALA A 191 2.43 -14.39 -0.74
C ALA A 191 3.22 -15.47 -1.49
N ILE A 192 3.63 -15.19 -2.73
CA ILE A 192 4.48 -16.13 -3.50
C ILE A 192 5.86 -16.25 -2.83
N PHE A 193 6.46 -15.14 -2.39
CA PHE A 193 7.72 -15.16 -1.67
C PHE A 193 7.64 -16.00 -0.39
N GLN A 194 6.59 -15.80 0.39
CA GLN A 194 6.32 -16.54 1.63
C GLN A 194 6.21 -18.05 1.33
N SER A 195 5.39 -18.43 0.34
CA SER A 195 5.23 -19.83 -0.08
C SER A 195 6.56 -20.48 -0.53
N TRP A 196 7.34 -19.79 -1.37
CA TRP A 196 8.52 -20.37 -2.01
C TRP A 196 9.76 -20.37 -1.10
N PHE A 197 9.96 -19.33 -0.29
CA PHE A 197 11.23 -19.08 0.39
C PHE A 197 11.15 -19.00 1.92
N VAL A 198 9.95 -19.00 2.50
CA VAL A 198 9.77 -19.01 3.96
C VAL A 198 9.11 -20.31 4.40
N ASP A 199 7.98 -20.66 3.79
CA ASP A 199 7.23 -21.86 4.13
C ASP A 199 7.67 -23.09 3.34
N PHE A 200 8.43 -22.90 2.26
CA PHE A 200 8.93 -23.95 1.36
C PHE A 200 7.84 -24.91 0.88
N GLU A 201 6.65 -24.38 0.57
CA GLU A 201 5.48 -25.19 0.23
C GLU A 201 5.73 -26.14 -0.96
N PRO A 202 6.41 -25.73 -2.05
CA PRO A 202 6.69 -26.65 -3.16
C PRO A 202 7.57 -27.83 -2.72
N VAL A 203 8.57 -27.59 -1.87
CA VAL A 203 9.49 -28.63 -1.36
C VAL A 203 8.76 -29.57 -0.41
N LYS A 204 7.96 -29.02 0.51
CA LYS A 204 7.15 -29.81 1.44
C LYS A 204 6.09 -30.66 0.73
N ALA A 205 5.50 -30.16 -0.37
CA ALA A 205 4.59 -30.93 -1.21
C ALA A 205 5.28 -32.15 -1.83
N LYS A 206 6.52 -32.01 -2.33
CA LYS A 206 7.32 -33.15 -2.82
C LYS A 206 7.62 -34.16 -1.71
N ILE A 207 8.06 -33.68 -0.54
CA ILE A 207 8.36 -34.52 0.62
C ILE A 207 7.14 -35.33 1.05
N ALA A 208 5.98 -34.70 1.18
CA ALA A 208 4.73 -35.35 1.55
C ALA A 208 4.35 -36.46 0.54
N THR A 209 4.47 -36.16 -0.76
CA THR A 209 4.20 -37.12 -1.84
C THR A 209 5.13 -38.33 -1.77
N ARG A 210 6.43 -38.11 -1.54
CA ARG A 210 7.41 -39.19 -1.36
C ARG A 210 7.09 -40.05 -0.14
N GLN A 211 6.72 -39.44 0.98
CA GLN A 211 6.38 -40.15 2.21
C GLN A 211 5.13 -41.03 2.04
N ASP A 212 4.07 -40.49 1.41
CA ASP A 212 2.86 -41.25 1.10
C ASP A 212 3.16 -42.44 0.17
N TRP A 213 3.97 -42.21 -0.88
CA TRP A 213 4.40 -43.28 -1.78
C TRP A 213 5.12 -44.42 -1.05
N LEU A 214 6.09 -44.09 -0.20
CA LEU A 214 6.83 -45.09 0.60
C LEU A 214 5.89 -45.86 1.55
N ALA A 215 4.94 -45.17 2.17
CA ALA A 215 3.96 -45.79 3.06
C ALA A 215 3.06 -46.79 2.30
N ARG A 216 2.58 -46.43 1.10
CA ARG A 216 1.78 -47.33 0.24
C ARG A 216 2.57 -48.56 -0.21
N GLN A 217 3.86 -48.40 -0.51
CA GLN A 217 4.70 -49.55 -0.86
C GLN A 217 4.90 -50.50 0.32
N ALA A 218 5.14 -49.97 1.52
CA ALA A 218 5.25 -50.78 2.74
C ALA A 218 3.94 -51.53 3.04
N ALA A 219 2.78 -50.89 2.86
CA ALA A 219 1.46 -51.52 3.04
C ALA A 219 1.15 -52.60 1.99
N GLN A 220 1.69 -52.50 0.77
CA GLN A 220 1.55 -53.55 -0.24
C GLN A 220 2.46 -54.77 0.03
N SER A 221 3.58 -54.59 0.75
CA SER A 221 4.43 -55.69 1.20
C SER A 221 3.91 -56.40 2.46
N ASP A 222 3.14 -55.71 3.30
CA ASP A 222 2.50 -56.25 4.51
C ASP A 222 0.98 -56.38 4.30
N ALA A 223 0.55 -57.43 3.60
CA ALA A 223 -0.86 -57.79 3.53
C ALA A 223 -1.35 -58.38 4.88
N HIS A 224 -1.46 -57.54 5.92
CA HIS A 224 -2.31 -57.73 7.09
C HIS A 224 -2.96 -56.39 7.47
N ASP A 225 -4.28 -56.39 7.56
CA ASP A 225 -5.17 -55.28 7.87
C ASP A 225 -4.66 -54.41 9.03
N ASP A 226 -4.26 -53.17 8.73
CA ASP A 226 -4.61 -51.95 9.48
C ASP A 226 -3.82 -50.75 8.90
N ALA A 227 -4.44 -50.01 7.97
CA ALA A 227 -3.84 -48.78 7.41
C ALA A 227 -3.99 -47.60 8.39
N PRO A 228 -2.89 -46.90 8.76
CA PRO A 228 -3.00 -45.70 9.60
C PRO A 228 -3.48 -44.49 8.79
N GLN A 229 -4.54 -43.84 9.27
CA GLN A 229 -4.97 -42.52 8.77
C GLN A 229 -4.04 -41.43 9.30
N PHE A 230 -3.32 -40.75 8.41
CA PHE A 230 -2.57 -39.54 8.75
C PHE A 230 -3.21 -38.31 8.08
N SER A 231 -3.69 -37.38 8.89
CA SER A 231 -4.11 -36.05 8.45
C SER A 231 -2.87 -35.15 8.34
N SER A 232 -2.46 -34.84 7.11
CA SER A 232 -1.49 -33.76 6.88
C SER A 232 -2.19 -32.40 7.10
N PRO A 233 -1.57 -31.44 7.81
CA PRO A 233 -2.15 -30.12 8.06
C PRO A 233 -2.09 -29.18 6.84
N VAL A 234 -1.54 -29.64 5.70
CA VAL A 234 -1.42 -28.83 4.48
C VAL A 234 -2.58 -29.16 3.53
N CYS A 235 -3.39 -28.16 3.20
CA CYS A 235 -4.67 -28.27 2.50
C CYS A 235 -4.63 -28.96 1.12
N TYR A 236 -3.44 -29.24 0.56
CA TYR A 236 -3.24 -29.90 -0.73
C TYR A 236 -3.08 -31.43 -0.65
N ALA A 237 -2.88 -32.00 0.55
CA ALA A 237 -2.71 -33.44 0.71
C ALA A 237 -4.03 -34.22 0.64
N HIS A 238 -5.17 -33.55 0.82
CA HIS A 238 -6.48 -34.21 0.84
C HIS A 238 -6.94 -34.71 -0.54
N GLU A 239 -6.39 -34.18 -1.63
CA GLU A 239 -6.70 -34.64 -3.00
C GLU A 239 -5.94 -35.91 -3.40
N PHE A 240 -4.87 -36.27 -2.67
CA PHE A 240 -4.19 -37.56 -2.82
C PHE A 240 -4.92 -38.70 -2.08
N ALA A 241 -6.00 -38.38 -1.35
CA ALA A 241 -6.81 -39.32 -0.60
C ALA A 241 -7.90 -40.01 -1.43
N ASP A 242 -7.76 -40.07 -2.76
CA ASP A 242 -8.49 -41.10 -3.50
C ASP A 242 -7.83 -42.45 -3.23
N ALA A 243 -8.31 -43.14 -2.19
CA ALA A 243 -7.84 -44.45 -1.74
C ALA A 243 -7.93 -45.54 -2.83
N ALA A 244 -8.54 -45.23 -3.99
CA ALA A 244 -8.67 -46.11 -5.14
C ALA A 244 -7.56 -45.93 -6.21
N ALA A 245 -6.73 -44.88 -6.15
CA ALA A 245 -5.68 -44.66 -7.15
C ALA A 245 -4.44 -45.55 -6.86
N PRO A 246 -4.00 -46.40 -7.83
CA PRO A 246 -2.87 -47.30 -7.61
C PRO A 246 -1.57 -46.52 -7.35
N ALA A 247 -0.76 -47.03 -6.42
CA ALA A 247 0.55 -46.46 -6.14
C ALA A 247 1.43 -46.46 -7.42
N PRO A 248 2.21 -45.39 -7.67
CA PRO A 248 3.12 -45.28 -8.82
C PRO A 248 4.06 -46.48 -8.91
N ALA A 249 4.11 -47.14 -10.07
CA ALA A 249 4.78 -48.42 -10.26
C ALA A 249 6.32 -48.31 -10.40
N THR A 250 6.85 -47.13 -10.74
CA THR A 250 8.29 -46.89 -10.97
C THR A 250 8.79 -45.59 -10.34
N GLN A 251 10.12 -45.45 -10.21
CA GLN A 251 10.76 -44.25 -9.67
C GLN A 251 10.61 -43.01 -10.58
N ALA A 252 10.49 -43.22 -11.90
CA ALA A 252 10.17 -42.14 -12.85
C ALA A 252 8.73 -41.63 -12.69
N ASP A 253 7.81 -42.52 -12.27
CA ASP A 253 6.45 -42.11 -11.94
C ASP A 253 6.46 -41.24 -10.67
N LEU A 254 7.22 -41.63 -9.63
CA LEU A 254 7.32 -40.86 -8.38
C LEU A 254 7.81 -39.42 -8.60
N GLU A 255 8.84 -39.21 -9.43
CA GLU A 255 9.33 -37.87 -9.77
C GLU A 255 8.23 -37.02 -10.43
N THR A 256 7.44 -37.63 -11.31
CA THR A 256 6.31 -36.97 -11.97
C THR A 256 5.23 -36.56 -10.96
N PHE A 257 4.88 -37.43 -10.00
CA PHE A 257 3.91 -37.12 -8.95
C PHE A 257 4.42 -36.04 -7.99
N MET A 258 5.69 -36.09 -7.58
CA MET A 258 6.30 -35.04 -6.76
C MET A 258 6.26 -33.69 -7.48
N ASN A 259 6.65 -33.66 -8.75
CA ASN A 259 6.59 -32.43 -9.54
C ASN A 259 5.15 -31.91 -9.67
N ARG A 260 4.14 -32.78 -9.90
CA ARG A 260 2.73 -32.35 -9.88
C ARG A 260 2.30 -31.76 -8.53
N ALA A 261 2.65 -32.38 -7.41
CA ALA A 261 2.33 -31.84 -6.08
C ALA A 261 2.94 -30.45 -5.88
N ALA A 262 4.19 -30.25 -6.32
CA ALA A 262 4.81 -28.93 -6.33
C ALA A 262 4.12 -27.95 -7.29
N MET A 263 3.64 -28.39 -8.47
CA MET A 263 2.84 -27.55 -9.38
C MET A 263 1.55 -27.05 -8.70
N CYS A 264 0.85 -27.91 -7.95
CA CYS A 264 -0.34 -27.52 -7.18
C CYS A 264 0.02 -26.48 -6.12
N ALA A 265 1.09 -26.70 -5.35
CA ALA A 265 1.54 -25.73 -4.35
C ALA A 265 1.95 -24.38 -4.96
N ILE A 266 2.65 -24.39 -6.10
CA ILE A 266 3.09 -23.17 -6.78
C ILE A 266 1.92 -22.37 -7.35
N SER A 267 0.95 -23.06 -7.96
CA SER A 267 -0.12 -22.41 -8.72
C SER A 267 -1.42 -22.22 -7.94
N GLY A 268 -1.57 -22.88 -6.78
CA GLY A 268 -2.82 -22.96 -6.04
C GLY A 268 -3.93 -23.75 -6.77
N LYS A 269 -3.59 -24.49 -7.82
CA LYS A 269 -4.53 -25.26 -8.64
C LYS A 269 -4.65 -26.70 -8.17
N THR A 270 -5.82 -27.30 -8.40
CA THR A 270 -6.07 -28.73 -8.14
C THR A 270 -5.46 -29.59 -9.25
N ASP A 271 -5.34 -30.90 -9.01
CA ASP A 271 -4.87 -31.83 -10.04
C ASP A 271 -5.76 -31.82 -11.30
N ALA A 272 -7.08 -31.69 -11.13
CA ALA A 272 -8.02 -31.60 -12.24
C ALA A 272 -7.80 -30.32 -13.08
N ASP A 273 -7.48 -29.21 -12.42
CA ASP A 273 -7.16 -27.95 -13.11
C ASP A 273 -5.84 -28.04 -13.89
N LEU A 274 -4.86 -28.80 -13.39
CA LEU A 274 -3.62 -29.06 -14.11
C LEU A 274 -3.86 -29.88 -15.39
N ASP A 275 -4.76 -30.86 -15.33
CA ASP A 275 -5.11 -31.69 -16.50
C ASP A 275 -5.85 -30.90 -17.58
N ALA A 276 -6.64 -29.90 -17.16
CA ALA A 276 -7.35 -29.00 -18.06
C ALA A 276 -6.48 -27.84 -18.60
N MET A 277 -5.24 -27.71 -18.12
CA MET A 277 -4.35 -26.60 -18.45
C MET A 277 -3.83 -26.70 -19.89
N PRO A 278 -3.67 -25.57 -20.61
CA PRO A 278 -2.98 -25.57 -21.90
C PRO A 278 -1.57 -26.18 -21.79
N ALA A 279 -1.19 -26.99 -22.76
CA ALA A 279 0.08 -27.73 -22.73
C ALA A 279 1.31 -26.83 -22.53
N ALA A 280 1.32 -25.62 -23.10
CA ALA A 280 2.43 -24.68 -22.93
C ALA A 280 2.56 -24.19 -21.47
N ASP A 281 1.43 -23.87 -20.82
CA ASP A 281 1.41 -23.40 -19.43
C ASP A 281 1.75 -24.53 -18.47
N TYR A 282 1.26 -25.74 -18.76
CA TYR A 282 1.60 -26.94 -18.00
C TYR A 282 3.11 -27.19 -18.02
N GLN A 283 3.74 -27.14 -19.19
CA GLN A 283 5.18 -27.39 -19.32
C GLN A 283 6.02 -26.32 -18.60
N ARG A 284 5.60 -25.05 -18.64
CA ARG A 284 6.24 -23.99 -17.86
C ARG A 284 6.15 -24.25 -16.37
N LEU A 285 4.95 -24.55 -15.86
CA LEU A 285 4.73 -24.82 -14.45
C LEU A 285 5.45 -26.09 -13.98
N TYR A 286 5.49 -27.14 -14.81
CA TYR A 286 6.26 -28.35 -14.54
C TYR A 286 7.76 -28.04 -14.47
N HIS A 287 8.28 -27.23 -15.40
CA HIS A 287 9.67 -26.79 -15.36
C HIS A 287 9.98 -26.06 -14.05
N THR A 288 9.16 -25.08 -13.66
CA THR A 288 9.29 -24.39 -12.36
C THR A 288 9.29 -25.37 -11.19
N ALA A 289 8.32 -26.28 -11.15
CA ALA A 289 8.22 -27.28 -10.10
C ALA A 289 9.46 -28.17 -10.02
N SER A 290 10.05 -28.55 -11.16
CA SER A 290 11.24 -29.40 -11.22
C SER A 290 12.49 -28.76 -10.60
N LEU A 291 12.55 -27.43 -10.49
CA LEU A 291 13.68 -26.70 -9.90
C LEU A 291 13.73 -26.82 -8.37
N PHE A 292 12.61 -27.12 -7.72
CA PHE A 292 12.57 -27.27 -6.27
C PHE A 292 13.09 -28.65 -5.85
N PRO A 293 13.96 -28.74 -4.84
CA PRO A 293 14.38 -30.03 -4.31
C PRO A 293 13.24 -30.71 -3.55
N ASP A 294 13.43 -31.98 -3.19
CA ASP A 294 12.44 -32.81 -2.49
C ASP A 294 12.92 -33.25 -1.10
N GLU A 295 13.83 -32.47 -0.51
CA GLU A 295 14.47 -32.74 0.77
C GLU A 295 14.82 -31.41 1.46
N LEU A 296 14.64 -31.35 2.78
CA LEU A 296 15.13 -30.27 3.64
C LEU A 296 16.38 -30.73 4.39
N VAL A 297 17.30 -29.80 4.64
CA VAL A 297 18.55 -30.02 5.38
C VAL A 297 18.72 -28.96 6.47
N GLU A 298 19.32 -29.36 7.59
CA GLU A 298 19.62 -28.47 8.71
C GLU A 298 20.61 -27.36 8.33
N SER A 299 20.35 -26.13 8.76
CA SER A 299 21.22 -24.97 8.53
C SER A 299 21.19 -23.96 9.69
N GLU A 300 22.02 -22.91 9.60
CA GLU A 300 22.03 -21.82 10.58
C GLU A 300 20.71 -21.04 10.67
N LEU A 301 19.85 -21.12 9.63
CA LEU A 301 18.53 -20.46 9.59
C LEU A 301 17.37 -21.44 9.84
N GLY A 302 17.68 -22.66 10.32
CA GLY A 302 16.72 -23.77 10.42
C GLY A 302 16.78 -24.69 9.21
N GLU A 303 15.77 -25.53 9.03
CA GLU A 303 15.68 -26.41 7.87
C GLU A 303 15.51 -25.59 6.57
N ILE A 304 16.36 -25.85 5.58
CA ILE A 304 16.30 -25.20 4.25
C ILE A 304 16.28 -26.26 3.13
N PRO A 305 15.78 -25.91 1.93
CA PRO A 305 15.81 -26.81 0.78
C PRO A 305 17.22 -27.28 0.42
N LYS A 306 17.38 -28.58 0.17
CA LYS A 306 18.67 -29.18 -0.19
C LYS A 306 19.25 -28.54 -1.45
N GLY A 307 20.52 -28.13 -1.36
CA GLY A 307 21.23 -27.45 -2.43
C GLY A 307 21.12 -25.92 -2.37
N TRP A 308 20.28 -25.37 -1.49
CA TRP A 308 20.30 -23.94 -1.17
C TRP A 308 21.30 -23.67 -0.06
N GLU A 309 21.81 -22.44 -0.01
CA GLU A 309 22.85 -22.03 0.94
C GLU A 309 22.36 -20.93 1.89
N VAL A 310 23.04 -20.80 3.03
CA VAL A 310 22.88 -19.62 3.90
C VAL A 310 23.98 -18.61 3.54
N GLY A 311 23.57 -17.53 2.90
CA GLY A 311 24.44 -16.41 2.51
C GLY A 311 24.28 -15.20 3.42
N SER A 312 24.64 -14.03 2.88
CA SER A 312 24.31 -12.73 3.47
C SER A 312 23.69 -11.81 2.42
N LEU A 313 23.10 -10.67 2.81
CA LEU A 313 22.58 -9.71 1.84
C LEU A 313 23.62 -9.30 0.77
N LYS A 314 24.90 -9.26 1.15
CA LYS A 314 26.02 -9.05 0.21
C LYS A 314 26.09 -10.10 -0.91
N SER A 315 25.73 -11.35 -0.64
CA SER A 315 25.76 -12.43 -1.65
C SER A 315 24.73 -12.24 -2.77
N LEU A 316 23.66 -11.46 -2.51
CA LEU A 316 22.60 -11.16 -3.47
C LEU A 316 22.82 -9.84 -4.22
N CYS A 317 23.92 -9.13 -3.94
CA CYS A 317 24.17 -7.78 -4.44
C CYS A 317 25.46 -7.69 -5.25
N VAL A 318 25.40 -6.99 -6.39
CA VAL A 318 26.59 -6.54 -7.12
C VAL A 318 27.43 -5.61 -6.23
N ARG A 319 26.75 -4.69 -5.54
CA ARG A 319 27.38 -3.79 -4.57
C ARG A 319 26.37 -3.26 -3.56
N ILE A 320 26.88 -2.89 -2.40
CA ILE A 320 26.12 -2.25 -1.32
C ILE A 320 26.79 -0.93 -0.98
N GLU A 321 26.01 0.15 -0.97
CA GLU A 321 26.54 1.51 -0.84
C GLU A 321 25.68 2.33 0.11
N SER A 322 26.33 3.13 0.96
CA SER A 322 25.65 4.23 1.64
C SER A 322 25.53 5.42 0.69
N GLY A 323 24.41 6.14 0.77
CA GLY A 323 24.19 7.38 0.04
C GLY A 323 25.09 8.52 0.50
N GLY A 324 24.90 9.70 -0.09
CA GLY A 324 25.71 10.88 0.18
C GLY A 324 24.91 12.17 0.05
N THR A 325 25.28 13.15 0.86
CA THR A 325 24.61 14.46 0.90
C THR A 325 25.57 15.51 0.32
N PRO A 326 25.23 16.13 -0.82
CA PRO A 326 25.97 17.30 -1.30
C PRO A 326 25.97 18.41 -0.24
N LYS A 327 26.97 19.27 -0.27
CA LYS A 327 27.04 20.39 0.69
C LYS A 327 25.81 21.28 0.53
N ARG A 328 25.00 21.43 1.58
CA ARG A 328 23.86 22.36 1.59
C ARG A 328 24.26 23.83 1.47
N THR A 329 25.53 24.15 1.76
CA THR A 329 26.10 25.49 1.60
C THR A 329 26.42 25.85 0.15
N GLU A 330 26.34 24.90 -0.79
CA GLU A 330 26.58 25.13 -2.23
C GLU A 330 25.24 25.04 -2.97
N PRO A 331 24.55 26.18 -3.23
CA PRO A 331 23.21 26.16 -3.82
C PRO A 331 23.16 25.49 -5.21
N ASN A 332 24.25 25.58 -5.98
CA ASN A 332 24.36 24.99 -7.32
C ASN A 332 24.29 23.45 -7.32
N TYR A 333 24.47 22.81 -6.16
CA TYR A 333 24.34 21.35 -6.03
C TYR A 333 22.88 20.88 -5.93
N TRP A 334 21.93 21.80 -5.76
CA TRP A 334 20.52 21.52 -5.49
C TRP A 334 19.62 22.07 -6.60
N GLY A 335 18.41 21.51 -6.73
CA GLY A 335 17.41 22.01 -7.68
C GLY A 335 17.64 21.59 -9.14
N GLY A 336 18.28 20.44 -9.37
CA GLY A 336 18.38 19.81 -10.70
C GLY A 336 17.37 18.68 -10.91
N ASP A 337 17.69 17.76 -11.81
CA ASP A 337 16.80 16.64 -12.19
C ASP A 337 17.13 15.31 -11.52
N VAL A 338 18.27 15.21 -10.82
CA VAL A 338 18.68 13.97 -10.16
C VAL A 338 17.91 13.84 -8.85
N LYS A 339 16.99 12.87 -8.80
CA LYS A 339 16.23 12.50 -7.61
C LYS A 339 17.16 12.20 -6.43
N TRP A 340 16.82 12.71 -5.25
CA TRP A 340 17.63 12.58 -4.03
C TRP A 340 16.78 12.19 -2.83
N LEU A 341 16.76 10.88 -2.56
CA LEU A 341 15.94 10.23 -1.54
C LEU A 341 16.45 10.53 -0.13
N THR A 342 15.56 10.95 0.75
CA THR A 342 15.83 11.03 2.19
C THR A 342 15.35 9.79 2.93
N SER A 343 15.97 9.47 4.07
CA SER A 343 15.52 8.35 4.90
C SER A 343 14.10 8.50 5.46
N GLY A 344 13.51 9.71 5.41
CA GLY A 344 12.11 9.93 5.77
C GLY A 344 11.12 9.48 4.69
N GLU A 345 11.56 9.44 3.44
CA GLU A 345 10.78 9.01 2.27
C GLU A 345 10.85 7.49 2.05
N VAL A 346 11.77 6.77 2.72
CA VAL A 346 11.85 5.30 2.74
C VAL A 346 10.59 4.65 3.36
N ARG A 347 9.70 5.45 3.97
CA ARG A 347 8.39 4.99 4.46
C ARG A 347 7.46 4.54 3.34
N GLU A 348 7.68 5.03 2.12
CA GLU A 348 6.94 4.59 0.94
C GLU A 348 7.57 3.29 0.43
N SER A 349 6.78 2.21 0.31
CA SER A 349 7.30 0.89 -0.14
C SER A 349 7.97 0.96 -1.52
N LEU A 350 7.40 1.75 -2.43
CA LEU A 350 7.86 1.90 -3.82
C LEU A 350 8.10 3.39 -4.13
N VAL A 351 9.36 3.74 -4.44
CA VAL A 351 9.75 5.14 -4.65
C VAL A 351 9.97 5.43 -6.13
N PHE A 352 9.17 6.36 -6.65
CA PHE A 352 9.23 6.80 -8.04
C PHE A 352 9.86 8.19 -8.22
N ASP A 353 9.57 9.14 -7.32
CA ASP A 353 10.14 10.48 -7.30
C ASP A 353 10.53 10.88 -5.87
N THR A 354 11.25 11.99 -5.73
CA THR A 354 11.74 12.51 -4.44
C THR A 354 11.41 13.98 -4.27
N LYS A 355 11.21 14.43 -3.02
CA LYS A 355 10.89 15.82 -2.69
C LYS A 355 12.01 16.78 -3.04
N GLU A 356 13.26 16.40 -2.77
CA GLU A 356 14.45 17.16 -3.14
C GLU A 356 15.14 16.51 -4.33
N LYS A 357 15.77 17.34 -5.17
CA LYS A 357 16.58 16.90 -6.30
C LYS A 357 17.93 17.64 -6.27
N ILE A 358 18.97 16.95 -6.70
CA ILE A 358 20.33 17.49 -6.81
C ILE A 358 20.68 17.73 -8.28
N SER A 359 21.63 18.62 -8.53
CA SER A 359 22.16 18.84 -9.87
C SER A 359 23.18 17.77 -10.24
N LEU A 360 23.48 17.65 -11.54
CA LEU A 360 24.60 16.81 -12.01
C LEU A 360 25.94 17.22 -11.40
N ASP A 361 26.11 18.51 -11.11
CA ASP A 361 27.29 19.04 -10.43
C ASP A 361 27.33 18.56 -8.97
N GLY A 362 26.19 18.61 -8.27
CA GLY A 362 26.05 18.07 -6.92
C GLY A 362 26.31 16.57 -6.84
N LEU A 363 25.88 15.80 -7.85
CA LEU A 363 26.19 14.37 -7.95
C LEU A 363 27.68 14.12 -8.19
N SER A 364 28.29 14.82 -9.14
CA SER A 364 29.67 14.59 -9.57
C SER A 364 30.72 15.09 -8.57
N ASN A 365 30.41 16.13 -7.79
CA ASN A 365 31.33 16.81 -6.88
C ASN A 365 31.00 16.59 -5.39
N SER A 366 30.30 15.50 -5.06
CA SER A 366 30.03 15.10 -3.67
C SER A 366 30.18 13.59 -3.46
N SER A 367 29.78 13.10 -2.27
CA SER A 367 29.72 11.66 -1.97
C SER A 367 28.41 11.01 -2.41
N ALA A 368 27.50 11.76 -3.04
CA ALA A 368 26.27 11.24 -3.61
C ALA A 368 26.58 10.14 -4.65
N LYS A 369 25.67 9.18 -4.77
CA LYS A 369 25.82 8.03 -5.66
C LYS A 369 24.51 7.79 -6.35
N LEU A 370 24.60 7.49 -7.62
CA LEU A 370 23.44 7.16 -8.44
C LEU A 370 23.19 5.66 -8.35
N TRP A 371 21.99 5.30 -7.94
CA TRP A 371 21.55 3.92 -7.83
C TRP A 371 20.55 3.60 -8.93
N PRO A 372 20.74 2.48 -9.64
CA PRO A 372 19.85 2.09 -10.72
C PRO A 372 18.46 1.74 -10.16
N LYS A 373 17.50 1.71 -11.09
CA LYS A 373 16.18 1.13 -10.85
C LYS A 373 16.28 -0.29 -10.26
N TYR A 374 15.32 -0.64 -9.42
CA TYR A 374 15.23 -1.89 -8.64
C TYR A 374 16.31 -2.08 -7.57
N THR A 375 17.01 -1.02 -7.20
CA THR A 375 17.81 -1.01 -5.97
C THR A 375 16.88 -1.10 -4.76
N THR A 376 17.16 -2.03 -3.85
CA THR A 376 16.50 -2.08 -2.53
C THR A 376 17.20 -1.12 -1.59
N VAL A 377 16.47 -0.25 -0.89
CA VAL A 377 17.05 0.75 0.02
C VAL A 377 16.60 0.48 1.45
N ILE A 378 17.56 0.43 2.37
CA ILE A 378 17.32 0.25 3.81
C ILE A 378 17.72 1.54 4.54
N ALA A 379 16.81 2.08 5.34
CA ALA A 379 17.11 3.21 6.22
C ALA A 379 17.90 2.75 7.47
N MET A 380 19.01 3.42 7.75
CA MET A 380 19.99 2.98 8.76
C MET A 380 19.76 3.54 10.17
N TYR A 381 19.18 4.73 10.31
CA TYR A 381 19.03 5.38 11.61
C TYR A 381 17.88 6.39 11.64
N GLY A 382 17.55 6.84 12.86
CA GLY A 382 16.41 7.71 13.12
C GLY A 382 15.10 6.94 13.24
N ALA A 383 13.98 7.66 13.17
CA ALA A 383 12.63 7.08 13.31
C ALA A 383 12.23 6.12 12.17
N THR A 384 13.09 5.96 11.16
CA THR A 384 12.89 5.07 10.01
C THR A 384 13.91 3.93 9.96
N ALA A 385 14.73 3.74 11.01
CA ALA A 385 15.72 2.68 11.04
C ALA A 385 15.09 1.30 10.80
N GLY A 386 15.65 0.53 9.86
CA GLY A 386 15.16 -0.79 9.45
C GLY A 386 14.00 -0.78 8.44
N GLN A 387 13.47 0.40 8.07
CA GLN A 387 12.49 0.50 6.98
C GLN A 387 13.14 0.25 5.61
N ILE A 388 12.38 -0.32 4.69
CA ILE A 388 12.82 -0.74 3.36
C ILE A 388 11.91 -0.15 2.29
N CYS A 389 12.49 0.27 1.18
CA CYS A 389 11.77 0.63 -0.04
C CYS A 389 12.48 0.11 -1.30
N LEU A 390 11.75 0.06 -2.42
CA LEU A 390 12.26 -0.29 -3.74
C LEU A 390 12.29 0.94 -4.65
N LEU A 391 13.40 1.15 -5.36
CA LEU A 391 13.51 2.23 -6.34
C LEU A 391 12.86 1.84 -7.67
N LEU A 392 11.87 2.59 -8.14
CA LEU A 392 11.24 2.42 -9.45
C LEU A 392 11.88 3.27 -10.55
N GLU A 393 12.76 4.19 -10.16
CA GLU A 393 13.52 5.08 -11.02
C GLU A 393 14.95 5.19 -10.51
N GLU A 394 15.86 5.59 -11.39
CA GLU A 394 17.23 5.91 -10.98
C GLU A 394 17.25 7.13 -10.06
N MET A 395 17.95 7.02 -8.91
CA MET A 395 18.06 8.11 -7.95
C MET A 395 19.29 8.00 -7.04
N SER A 396 19.66 9.12 -6.43
CA SER A 396 20.61 9.17 -5.31
C SER A 396 19.88 9.18 -3.98
N ALA A 397 20.60 8.99 -2.88
CA ALA A 397 20.03 9.13 -1.54
C ALA A 397 21.00 9.79 -0.55
N ASN A 398 20.48 10.19 0.60
CA ASN A 398 21.28 10.72 1.70
C ASN A 398 22.11 9.64 2.41
N GLN A 399 23.01 10.04 3.31
CA GLN A 399 23.89 9.10 4.02
C GLN A 399 23.18 8.23 5.08
N ALA A 400 21.87 8.39 5.26
CA ALA A 400 21.04 7.56 6.13
C ALA A 400 20.41 6.38 5.39
N CYS A 401 20.54 6.33 4.07
CA CYS A 401 20.06 5.26 3.22
C CYS A 401 21.23 4.35 2.82
N CYS A 402 21.00 3.04 2.86
CA CYS A 402 21.89 2.03 2.31
C CYS A 402 21.21 1.39 1.11
N GLY A 403 21.77 1.57 -0.09
CA GLY A 403 21.32 0.96 -1.32
C GLY A 403 21.98 -0.40 -1.52
N LEU A 404 21.16 -1.41 -1.80
CA LEU A 404 21.52 -2.78 -2.11
C LEU A 404 21.21 -2.99 -3.60
N ILE A 405 22.25 -2.98 -4.44
CA ILE A 405 22.13 -3.11 -5.88
C ILE A 405 22.17 -4.60 -6.21
N PRO A 406 21.05 -5.19 -6.67
CA PRO A 406 20.93 -6.64 -6.85
C PRO A 406 21.80 -7.17 -7.99
N TYR A 407 22.13 -8.47 -7.93
CA TYR A 407 22.51 -9.23 -9.13
C TYR A 407 21.29 -9.45 -10.03
N GLU A 408 21.56 -9.79 -11.29
CA GLU A 408 20.52 -10.22 -12.23
C GLU A 408 19.67 -11.35 -11.61
N TYR A 409 18.35 -11.26 -11.76
CA TYR A 409 17.33 -12.16 -11.19
C TYR A 409 17.11 -12.08 -9.68
N SER A 410 17.88 -11.27 -8.96
CA SER A 410 17.76 -11.13 -7.51
C SER A 410 16.92 -9.92 -7.08
N GLU A 411 16.40 -9.12 -8.01
CA GLU A 411 15.74 -7.84 -7.73
C GLU A 411 14.53 -8.00 -6.80
N SER A 412 13.54 -8.81 -7.23
CA SER A 412 12.31 -9.05 -6.48
C SER A 412 12.57 -9.84 -5.20
N PHE A 413 13.45 -10.84 -5.27
CA PHE A 413 13.80 -11.65 -4.11
C PHE A 413 14.50 -10.83 -3.03
N LEU A 414 15.50 -10.02 -3.39
CA LEU A 414 16.25 -9.16 -2.47
C LEU A 414 15.33 -8.18 -1.75
N TYR A 415 14.40 -7.57 -2.48
CA TYR A 415 13.44 -6.63 -1.89
C TYR A 415 12.52 -7.32 -0.88
N LEU A 416 11.86 -8.42 -1.28
CA LEU A 416 10.91 -9.13 -0.43
C LEU A 416 11.59 -9.79 0.77
N ASN A 417 12.79 -10.35 0.59
CA ASN A 417 13.59 -10.87 1.69
C ASN A 417 14.05 -9.75 2.65
N SER A 418 14.37 -8.56 2.13
CA SER A 418 14.70 -7.42 2.99
C SER A 418 13.48 -6.96 3.78
N LEU A 419 12.30 -6.92 3.16
CA LEU A 419 11.02 -6.63 3.82
C LEU A 419 10.72 -7.62 4.94
N SER A 420 10.83 -8.93 4.70
CA SER A 420 10.61 -9.92 5.76
C SER A 420 11.60 -9.79 6.92
N ALA A 421 12.82 -9.29 6.65
CA ALA A 421 13.85 -9.05 7.65
C ALA A 421 13.75 -7.68 8.34
N SER A 422 12.76 -6.83 8.02
CA SER A 422 12.69 -5.44 8.49
C SER A 422 12.66 -5.32 10.01
N SER A 423 11.88 -6.17 10.68
CA SER A 423 11.76 -6.19 12.15
C SER A 423 13.10 -6.51 12.81
N ASP A 424 13.80 -7.49 12.25
CA ASP A 424 15.08 -7.97 12.77
C ASP A 424 16.17 -6.91 12.57
N LEU A 425 16.18 -6.26 11.41
CA LEU A 425 17.07 -5.13 11.12
C LEU A 425 16.79 -3.93 12.03
N ALA A 426 15.51 -3.60 12.27
CA ALA A 426 15.12 -2.54 13.18
C ALA A 426 15.54 -2.83 14.64
N SER A 427 15.39 -4.08 15.10
CA SER A 427 15.82 -4.49 16.44
C SER A 427 17.34 -4.29 16.64
N LYS A 428 18.13 -4.61 15.62
CA LYS A 428 19.60 -4.44 15.60
C LYS A 428 20.02 -2.96 15.69
N ALA A 429 19.16 -2.02 15.29
CA ALA A 429 19.42 -0.59 15.41
C ALA A 429 19.25 -0.04 16.85
N SER A 430 18.54 -0.77 17.71
CA SER A 430 18.08 -0.31 19.03
C SER A 430 18.82 -0.93 20.23
N GLY A 431 19.79 -1.83 19.98
CA GLY A 431 20.54 -2.55 21.02
C GLY A 431 21.53 -1.68 21.80
N SER A 432 21.77 -2.04 23.07
CA SER A 432 22.63 -1.30 24.01
C SER A 432 24.13 -1.29 23.69
N ALA A 433 24.60 -2.17 22.79
CA ALA A 433 26.01 -2.27 22.41
C ALA A 433 26.37 -1.54 21.10
N GLN A 434 25.39 -1.35 20.19
CA GLN A 434 25.55 -0.59 18.94
C GLN A 434 24.25 0.18 18.67
N GLN A 435 24.25 1.48 18.97
CA GLN A 435 23.19 2.37 18.56
C GLN A 435 23.37 2.67 17.06
N ASN A 436 22.35 2.40 16.25
CA ASN A 436 22.26 2.59 14.79
C ASN A 436 22.72 1.41 13.92
N LEU A 437 21.87 1.07 12.95
CA LEU A 437 22.20 0.16 11.86
C LEU A 437 23.30 0.83 11.01
N ASN A 438 24.26 0.04 10.55
CA ASN A 438 25.32 0.52 9.65
C ASN A 438 25.43 -0.44 8.46
N LYS A 439 26.10 0.03 7.39
CA LYS A 439 26.32 -0.77 6.18
C LYS A 439 26.89 -2.17 6.48
N GLY A 440 27.85 -2.27 7.42
CA GLY A 440 28.49 -3.54 7.80
C GLY A 440 27.51 -4.54 8.43
N LEU A 441 26.58 -4.07 9.26
CA LEU A 441 25.52 -4.92 9.82
C LEU A 441 24.53 -5.37 8.76
N ILE A 442 24.19 -4.49 7.81
CA ILE A 442 23.29 -4.81 6.71
C ILE A 442 23.92 -5.84 5.78
N GLU A 443 25.12 -5.60 5.27
CA GLU A 443 25.75 -6.47 4.26
C GLU A 443 26.01 -7.90 4.79
N ASN A 444 26.21 -8.05 6.11
CA ASN A 444 26.45 -9.32 6.78
C ASN A 444 25.19 -9.95 7.39
N HIS A 445 24.01 -9.33 7.23
CA HIS A 445 22.75 -9.94 7.65
C HIS A 445 22.56 -11.26 6.90
N LYS A 446 22.38 -12.35 7.65
CA LYS A 446 22.24 -13.71 7.12
C LYS A 446 20.90 -13.88 6.41
N VAL A 447 20.93 -14.46 5.22
CA VAL A 447 19.74 -14.67 4.38
C VAL A 447 19.85 -15.99 3.65
N LEU A 448 18.72 -16.49 3.18
CA LEU A 448 18.67 -17.62 2.28
C LEU A 448 19.27 -17.23 0.92
N ASN A 449 20.05 -18.13 0.33
CA ASN A 449 20.60 -18.00 -1.01
C ASN A 449 20.14 -19.20 -1.86
N PRO A 450 18.97 -19.08 -2.53
CA PRO A 450 18.45 -20.13 -3.40
C PRO A 450 19.29 -20.34 -4.66
N ASP A 451 19.05 -21.45 -5.37
CA ASP A 451 19.63 -21.67 -6.69
C ASP A 451 19.21 -20.54 -7.66
N ILE A 452 20.16 -20.06 -8.46
CA ILE A 452 19.93 -19.02 -9.47
C ILE A 452 18.81 -19.38 -10.46
N ALA A 453 18.62 -20.66 -10.76
CA ALA A 453 17.52 -21.11 -11.62
C ALA A 453 16.15 -20.82 -10.99
N VAL A 454 16.02 -21.03 -9.67
CA VAL A 454 14.79 -20.70 -8.92
C VAL A 454 14.60 -19.18 -8.86
N LEU A 455 15.66 -18.41 -8.63
CA LEU A 455 15.61 -16.95 -8.62
C LEU A 455 15.21 -16.39 -10.00
N SER A 456 15.71 -16.95 -11.10
CA SER A 456 15.33 -16.56 -12.46
C SER A 456 13.84 -16.70 -12.70
N VAL A 457 13.27 -17.87 -12.38
CA VAL A 457 11.83 -18.12 -12.57
C VAL A 457 10.99 -17.28 -11.60
N PHE A 458 11.48 -17.08 -10.38
CA PHE A 458 10.83 -16.19 -9.42
C PHE A 458 10.79 -14.74 -9.94
N GLN A 459 11.90 -14.23 -10.49
CA GLN A 459 11.97 -12.90 -11.07
C GLN A 459 11.03 -12.76 -12.27
N GLU A 460 10.92 -13.77 -13.13
CA GLU A 460 9.95 -13.78 -14.23
C GLU A 460 8.49 -13.78 -13.74
N THR A 461 8.21 -14.49 -12.65
CA THR A 461 6.85 -14.66 -12.10
C THR A 461 6.40 -13.44 -11.28
N VAL A 462 7.29 -12.89 -10.45
CA VAL A 462 6.96 -11.82 -9.50
C VAL A 462 7.38 -10.44 -10.01
N GLY A 463 8.40 -10.37 -10.88
CA GLY A 463 8.86 -9.11 -11.47
C GLY A 463 7.78 -8.39 -12.28
N VAL A 464 6.82 -9.12 -12.87
CA VAL A 464 5.67 -8.52 -13.56
C VAL A 464 4.81 -7.69 -12.61
N PHE A 465 4.64 -8.11 -11.34
CA PHE A 465 3.86 -7.35 -10.38
C PHE A 465 4.52 -6.00 -10.08
N PHE A 466 5.85 -5.97 -9.93
CA PHE A 466 6.58 -4.71 -9.72
C PHE A 466 6.58 -3.80 -10.97
N SER A 467 6.63 -4.39 -12.17
CA SER A 467 6.47 -3.64 -13.43
C SER A 467 5.08 -3.02 -13.57
N GLU A 468 4.03 -3.76 -13.20
CA GLU A 468 2.67 -3.21 -13.16
C GLU A 468 2.52 -2.15 -12.07
N SER A 469 3.14 -2.36 -10.90
CA SER A 469 3.11 -1.38 -9.82
C SER A 469 3.74 -0.04 -10.21
N GLU A 470 4.85 -0.09 -10.97
CA GLU A 470 5.45 1.11 -11.55
C GLU A 470 4.47 1.86 -12.46
N SER A 471 3.78 1.14 -13.35
CA SER A 471 2.79 1.74 -14.25
C SER A 471 1.65 2.40 -13.47
N MET A 472 1.19 1.76 -12.40
CA MET A 472 0.16 2.33 -11.52
C MET A 472 0.66 3.56 -10.75
N VAL A 473 1.89 3.57 -10.22
CA VAL A 473 2.47 4.75 -9.55
C VAL A 473 2.59 5.92 -10.52
N ARG A 474 3.05 5.69 -11.76
CA ARG A 474 3.08 6.72 -12.81
C ARG A 474 1.67 7.25 -13.11
N ASN A 475 0.68 6.36 -13.24
CA ASN A 475 -0.70 6.76 -13.48
C ASN A 475 -1.26 7.62 -12.32
N ILE A 476 -0.97 7.25 -11.07
CA ILE A 476 -1.35 8.03 -9.89
C ILE A 476 -0.78 9.45 -9.98
N GLN A 477 0.50 9.59 -10.32
CA GLN A 477 1.14 10.91 -10.45
C GLN A 477 0.47 11.74 -11.56
N VAL A 478 0.33 11.18 -12.76
CA VAL A 478 -0.27 11.87 -13.91
C VAL A 478 -1.71 12.29 -13.64
N LEU A 479 -2.52 11.41 -13.03
CA LEU A 479 -3.90 11.72 -12.68
C LEU A 479 -3.97 12.82 -11.62
N SER A 480 -3.08 12.79 -10.62
CA SER A 480 -2.99 13.83 -9.59
C SER A 480 -2.63 15.18 -10.21
N ASP A 481 -1.62 15.22 -11.09
CA ASP A 481 -1.17 16.45 -11.76
C ASP A 481 -2.27 17.05 -12.64
N ILE A 482 -3.00 16.20 -13.39
CA ILE A 482 -4.13 16.64 -14.22
C ILE A 482 -5.25 17.19 -13.34
N ARG A 483 -5.67 16.44 -12.31
CA ARG A 483 -6.71 16.85 -11.35
C ARG A 483 -6.37 18.20 -10.73
N ASP A 484 -5.15 18.36 -10.21
CA ASP A 484 -4.71 19.56 -9.52
C ASP A 484 -4.60 20.77 -10.46
N SER A 485 -4.26 20.52 -11.73
CA SER A 485 -4.25 21.55 -12.78
C SER A 485 -5.65 21.98 -13.25
N LEU A 486 -6.62 21.07 -13.21
CA LEU A 486 -8.02 21.33 -13.60
C LEU A 486 -8.84 21.95 -12.48
N LEU A 487 -8.60 21.54 -11.24
CA LEU A 487 -9.31 21.96 -10.03
C LEU A 487 -9.55 23.49 -9.97
N PRO A 488 -8.54 24.36 -10.06
CA PRO A 488 -8.76 25.80 -9.97
C PRO A 488 -9.63 26.33 -11.13
N LYS A 489 -9.45 25.81 -12.34
CA LYS A 489 -10.14 26.27 -13.56
C LYS A 489 -11.61 25.83 -13.59
N LEU A 490 -11.90 24.64 -13.07
CA LEU A 490 -13.26 24.12 -12.95
C LEU A 490 -14.03 24.86 -11.86
N LEU A 491 -13.40 25.13 -10.71
CA LEU A 491 -14.01 25.87 -9.61
C LEU A 491 -14.26 27.35 -9.96
N SER A 492 -13.39 27.98 -10.76
CA SER A 492 -13.57 29.39 -11.18
C SER A 492 -14.60 29.56 -12.29
N GLY A 493 -14.96 28.49 -13.01
CA GLY A 493 -15.82 28.58 -14.19
C GLY A 493 -15.09 29.02 -15.46
N GLU A 494 -13.75 29.05 -15.44
CA GLU A 494 -12.93 29.37 -16.62
C GLU A 494 -13.09 28.34 -17.75
N LEU A 495 -13.38 27.09 -17.40
CA LEU A 495 -13.65 26.03 -18.37
C LEU A 495 -15.16 25.87 -18.57
N ASP A 496 -15.61 26.04 -19.82
CA ASP A 496 -16.99 25.75 -20.19
C ASP A 496 -17.18 24.23 -20.33
N ILE A 497 -17.77 23.63 -19.30
CA ILE A 497 -18.13 22.21 -19.25
C ILE A 497 -19.61 21.96 -19.57
N SER A 498 -20.36 22.95 -20.05
CA SER A 498 -21.79 22.81 -20.32
C SER A 498 -22.11 21.84 -21.47
N ALA A 499 -21.15 21.60 -22.36
CA ALA A 499 -21.25 20.67 -23.48
C ALA A 499 -20.84 19.23 -23.12
N LEU A 500 -20.28 18.99 -21.93
CA LEU A 500 -20.06 17.63 -21.45
C LEU A 500 -21.44 17.05 -21.10
N THR A 501 -21.90 16.12 -21.93
CA THR A 501 -23.11 15.32 -21.65
C THR A 501 -22.96 14.64 -20.30
N ASP A 502 -24.08 14.46 -19.59
CA ASP A 502 -24.10 13.77 -18.31
C ASP A 502 -23.35 12.45 -18.43
N LEU A 503 -22.19 12.39 -17.79
CA LEU A 503 -21.37 11.17 -17.76
C LEU A 503 -22.00 10.10 -16.86
N SER A 504 -23.18 10.39 -16.28
CA SER A 504 -23.94 9.57 -15.33
C SER A 504 -24.58 8.34 -15.96
N ASP A 505 -24.69 8.24 -17.29
CA ASP A 505 -25.34 7.08 -17.93
C ASP A 505 -24.55 5.76 -17.79
N ASN A 506 -23.33 5.80 -17.24
CA ASN A 506 -22.52 4.61 -16.92
C ASN A 506 -22.05 4.52 -15.46
N ALA A 507 -22.52 5.41 -14.58
CA ALA A 507 -22.22 5.33 -13.16
C ALA A 507 -23.52 5.03 -12.42
N ALA A 508 -23.58 3.88 -11.74
CA ALA A 508 -24.51 3.73 -10.64
C ALA A 508 -24.36 4.96 -9.74
N GLU A 509 -25.48 5.53 -9.28
CA GLU A 509 -25.44 6.51 -8.20
C GLU A 509 -24.47 5.97 -7.13
N PRO A 510 -23.53 6.78 -6.60
CA PRO A 510 -22.69 6.34 -5.51
C PRO A 510 -23.60 6.01 -4.32
N GLY A 511 -23.98 4.74 -4.19
CA GLY A 511 -25.03 4.27 -3.28
C GLY A 511 -25.99 3.19 -3.83
N ALA A 512 -25.96 2.86 -5.12
CA ALA A 512 -26.84 1.84 -5.70
C ALA A 512 -26.09 0.56 -6.11
N ALA A 513 -25.50 -0.14 -5.14
CA ALA A 513 -25.11 -1.55 -5.30
C ALA A 513 -25.13 -2.24 -3.94
N HIS A 514 -25.70 -3.45 -3.92
CA HIS A 514 -25.92 -4.39 -2.80
C HIS A 514 -27.33 -4.38 -2.17
N ASP A 515 -28.27 -4.97 -2.93
CA ASP A 515 -29.26 -5.90 -2.36
C ASP A 515 -28.61 -7.29 -2.21
#